data_AF-A0A7C6XDW2-F1
#
_entry.id   AF-A0A7C6XDW2-F1
#
_cell.length_a   1.000
_cell.length_b   1.000
_cell.length_c   1.000
_cell.angle_alpha   90.00
_cell.angle_beta   90.00
_cell.angle_gamma   90.00
#
_symmetry.space_group_name_H-M   'P 1'
#
loop_
_entity.id
_entity.type
_entity.pdbx_description
1 polymer ?
#
loop_
_entity_poly.entity_id
_entity_poly.type
_entity_poly.pdbx_seq_one_letter_code
_entity_poly.pdbx_strand_id
1 'polypeptide(L)'
;MWNRVFLLASGFLFGWSLVRYWTVPRAELRTHELRLGLGLAIGVVVIVLLGLESLPAALAGTGVYAFSALVAYAGNARQVGRQEQALPSPRPTPAEDASPRRGVVLVSCLEPPTYDGPSYWAWRLRRRDAQGQPAPHWFARPRAYARIRRAYEARAQRAGPADALQGLGQALGAALGADYVVETARVGVPDALSRTLADIVRQGATRVVVQPLEVFPDALDAVRQAVTDARVREAGVRVTVAEPFPVPLWECTEERLDAWMSGRPAEPPPIPPSNLVARLQHAVAPER
;
A
#
# COMPACT_ATOMS: atom_id res chain seq x y z
N MET A 1 15.65 -16.48 37.57
CA MET A 1 15.77 -15.26 36.73
C MET A 1 15.46 -15.54 35.26
N TRP A 2 16.05 -16.59 34.67
CA TRP A 2 15.88 -16.97 33.25
C TRP A 2 14.42 -17.18 32.79
N ASN A 3 13.56 -17.84 33.60
CA ASN A 3 12.16 -18.08 33.24
C ASN A 3 11.39 -16.78 32.91
N ARG A 4 11.68 -15.68 33.62
CA ARG A 4 11.04 -14.38 33.36
C ARG A 4 11.49 -13.79 32.01
N VAL A 5 12.77 -13.90 31.70
CA VAL A 5 13.35 -13.42 30.43
C VAL A 5 12.74 -14.19 29.26
N PHE A 6 12.66 -15.52 29.37
CA PHE A 6 12.04 -16.35 28.33
C PHE A 6 10.57 -15.98 28.11
N LEU A 7 9.77 -15.83 29.17
CA LEU A 7 8.35 -15.46 29.06
C LEU A 7 8.15 -14.08 28.42
N LEU A 8 8.98 -13.09 28.78
CA LEU A 8 8.95 -11.77 28.18
C LEU A 8 9.31 -11.81 26.69
N ALA A 9 10.41 -12.49 26.34
CA ALA A 9 10.88 -12.59 24.97
C ALA A 9 9.88 -13.37 24.09
N SER A 10 9.35 -14.48 24.58
CA SER A 10 8.37 -15.31 23.86
C SER A 10 7.03 -14.58 23.70
N GLY A 11 6.57 -13.89 24.75
CA GLY A 11 5.35 -13.08 24.69
C GLY A 11 5.51 -11.92 23.71
N PHE A 12 6.64 -11.21 23.76
CA PHE A 12 6.95 -10.15 22.80
C PHE A 12 6.99 -10.66 21.36
N LEU A 13 7.70 -11.77 21.10
CA LEU A 13 7.77 -12.41 19.79
C LEU A 13 6.38 -12.77 19.26
N PHE A 14 5.54 -13.36 20.12
CA PHE A 14 4.16 -13.74 19.78
C PHE A 14 3.32 -12.50 19.46
N GLY A 15 3.26 -11.51 20.35
CA GLY A 15 2.46 -10.30 20.15
C GLY A 15 2.88 -9.50 18.90
N TRP A 16 4.18 -9.37 18.67
CA TRP A 16 4.72 -8.71 17.48
C TRP A 16 4.37 -9.47 16.20
N SER A 17 4.56 -10.79 16.20
CA SER A 17 4.30 -11.64 15.03
C SER A 17 2.81 -11.76 14.72
N LEU A 18 1.94 -11.65 15.72
CA LEU A 18 0.48 -11.69 15.54
C LEU A 18 -0.02 -10.53 14.69
N VAL A 19 0.48 -9.31 14.94
CA VAL A 19 0.19 -8.15 14.11
C VAL A 19 0.66 -8.41 12.68
N ARG A 20 1.92 -8.86 12.49
CA ARG A 20 2.46 -9.12 11.15
C ARG A 20 1.67 -10.19 10.41
N TYR A 21 1.30 -11.29 11.06
CA TYR A 21 0.45 -12.32 10.48
C TYR A 21 -0.86 -11.76 9.90
N TRP A 22 -1.44 -10.76 10.55
CA TRP A 22 -2.66 -10.11 10.06
C TRP A 22 -2.44 -9.09 8.93
N THR A 23 -1.22 -8.61 8.71
CA THR A 23 -0.97 -7.44 7.85
C THR A 23 -0.02 -7.68 6.69
N VAL A 24 0.79 -8.74 6.74
CA VAL A 24 1.72 -9.07 5.66
C VAL A 24 1.03 -9.65 4.43
N PRO A 25 1.66 -9.57 3.25
CA PRO A 25 1.23 -10.28 2.05
C PRO A 25 1.13 -11.79 2.27
N ARG A 26 0.36 -12.48 1.42
CA ARG A 26 0.16 -13.94 1.52
C ARG A 26 1.47 -14.73 1.47
N ALA A 27 2.43 -14.29 0.65
CA ALA A 27 3.74 -14.93 0.49
C ALA A 27 4.54 -15.01 1.81
N GLU A 28 4.32 -14.08 2.73
CA GLU A 28 5.05 -14.01 4.00
C GLU A 28 4.31 -14.67 5.18
N LEU A 29 3.08 -15.14 4.98
CA LEU A 29 2.24 -15.65 6.06
C LEU A 29 2.88 -16.81 6.81
N ARG A 30 3.41 -17.79 6.06
CA ARG A 30 4.01 -19.00 6.64
C ARG A 30 5.17 -18.68 7.59
N THR A 31 5.99 -17.70 7.23
CA THR A 31 7.10 -17.25 8.06
C THR A 31 6.61 -16.69 9.39
N HIS A 32 5.55 -15.88 9.38
CA HIS A 32 4.99 -15.28 10.59
C HIS A 32 4.15 -16.27 11.40
N GLU A 33 3.50 -17.23 10.76
CA GLU A 33 2.83 -18.35 11.42
C GLU A 33 3.83 -19.22 12.20
N LEU A 34 4.99 -19.54 11.61
CA LEU A 34 6.06 -20.26 12.32
C LEU A 34 6.60 -19.47 13.52
N ARG A 35 6.81 -18.15 13.37
CA ARG A 35 7.24 -17.28 14.50
C ARG A 35 6.20 -17.20 15.61
N LEU A 36 4.91 -17.15 15.26
CA LEU A 36 3.80 -17.22 16.20
C LEU A 36 3.80 -18.55 16.96
N GLY A 37 3.90 -19.67 16.22
CA GLY A 37 3.94 -21.01 16.79
C GLY A 37 5.13 -21.18 17.73
N LEU A 38 6.31 -20.69 17.34
CA LEU A 38 7.52 -20.75 18.18
C LEU A 38 7.38 -19.92 19.46
N GLY A 39 6.89 -18.67 19.36
CA GLY A 39 6.66 -17.82 20.53
C GLY A 39 5.64 -18.44 21.50
N LEU A 40 4.58 -19.04 20.96
CA LEU A 40 3.58 -19.76 21.76
C LEU A 40 4.16 -21.01 22.42
N ALA A 41 4.87 -21.85 21.66
CA ALA A 41 5.43 -23.09 22.17
C ALA A 41 6.41 -22.86 23.32
N ILE A 42 7.34 -21.90 23.16
CA ILE A 42 8.29 -21.53 24.22
C ILE A 42 7.55 -21.03 25.46
N GLY A 43 6.57 -20.14 25.28
CA GLY A 43 5.77 -19.62 26.39
C GLY A 43 5.05 -20.73 27.16
N VAL A 44 4.37 -21.63 26.45
CA VAL A 44 3.64 -22.77 27.03
C VAL A 44 4.58 -23.70 27.79
N VAL A 45 5.72 -24.09 27.21
CA VAL A 45 6.70 -24.96 27.87
C VAL A 45 7.17 -24.36 29.19
N VAL A 46 7.53 -23.08 29.21
CA VAL A 46 8.00 -22.41 30.44
C VAL A 46 6.88 -22.32 31.49
N ILE A 47 5.65 -22.00 31.08
CA ILE A 47 4.49 -21.94 32.00
C ILE A 47 4.20 -23.31 32.61
N VAL A 48 4.24 -24.38 31.82
CA VAL A 48 4.02 -25.75 32.31
C VAL A 48 5.11 -26.15 33.31
N LEU A 49 6.37 -25.88 32.99
CA LEU A 49 7.48 -26.16 33.92
C LEU A 49 7.32 -25.41 35.25
N LEU A 50 6.91 -24.14 35.22
CA LEU A 50 6.59 -23.38 36.43
C LEU A 50 5.42 -23.99 37.22
N GLY A 51 4.42 -24.54 36.52
CA GLY A 51 3.25 -25.18 37.12
C GLY A 51 3.54 -26.49 37.81
N LEU A 52 4.57 -27.23 37.36
CA LEU A 52 5.07 -28.43 38.05
C LEU A 52 5.67 -28.09 39.41
N GLU A 53 6.25 -26.90 39.57
CA GLU A 53 6.77 -26.43 40.85
C GLU A 53 5.68 -25.83 41.73
N SER A 54 4.84 -24.93 41.17
CA SER A 54 3.71 -24.36 41.89
C SER A 54 2.68 -23.69 40.97
N LEU A 55 1.39 -23.86 41.29
CA LEU A 55 0.30 -23.21 40.57
C LEU A 55 0.40 -21.67 40.56
N PRO A 56 0.73 -20.98 41.68
CA PRO A 56 0.91 -19.53 41.67
C PRO A 56 2.02 -19.06 40.71
N ALA A 57 3.11 -19.82 40.56
CA ALA A 57 4.18 -19.47 39.62
C ALA A 57 3.72 -19.57 38.16
N ALA A 58 2.94 -20.60 37.81
CA ALA A 58 2.34 -20.71 36.47
C ALA A 58 1.37 -19.56 36.16
N LEU A 59 0.54 -19.16 37.12
CA LEU A 59 -0.39 -18.03 36.97
C LEU A 59 0.39 -16.72 36.76
N ALA A 60 1.40 -16.46 37.59
CA ALA A 60 2.27 -15.30 37.43
C ALA A 60 3.00 -15.31 36.08
N GLY A 61 3.51 -16.48 35.67
CA GLY A 61 4.19 -16.65 34.38
C GLY A 61 3.26 -16.37 33.18
N THR A 62 2.03 -16.85 33.25
CA THR A 62 0.98 -16.58 32.25
C THR A 62 0.68 -15.10 32.16
N GLY A 63 0.56 -14.41 33.31
CA GLY A 63 0.36 -12.97 33.36
C GLY A 63 1.49 -12.19 32.68
N VAL A 64 2.75 -12.54 32.96
CA VAL A 64 3.93 -11.90 32.32
C VAL A 64 3.94 -12.14 30.80
N TYR A 65 3.66 -13.37 30.36
CA TYR A 65 3.58 -13.71 28.95
C TYR A 65 2.47 -12.93 28.23
N ALA A 66 1.25 -12.94 28.79
CA ALA A 66 0.11 -12.26 28.21
C ALA A 66 0.30 -10.74 28.16
N PHE A 67 0.84 -10.14 29.21
CA PHE A 67 1.11 -8.71 29.28
C PHE A 67 2.17 -8.28 28.26
N SER A 68 3.29 -9.01 28.16
CA SER A 68 4.33 -8.71 27.17
C SER A 68 3.84 -8.86 25.73
N ALA A 69 3.04 -9.90 25.45
CA ALA A 69 2.38 -10.07 24.16
C ALA A 69 1.42 -8.92 23.84
N LEU A 70 0.63 -8.46 24.82
CA LEU A 70 -0.28 -7.34 24.65
C LEU A 70 0.46 -6.03 24.36
N VAL A 71 1.55 -5.74 25.08
CA VAL A 71 2.37 -4.53 24.86
C VAL A 71 3.02 -4.58 23.48
N ALA A 72 3.61 -5.71 23.09
CA ALA A 72 4.22 -5.88 21.77
C ALA A 72 3.19 -5.75 20.64
N TYR A 73 2.02 -6.35 20.82
CA TYR A 73 0.89 -6.22 19.91
C TYR A 73 0.46 -4.75 19.78
N ALA A 74 0.24 -4.06 20.90
CA ALA A 74 -0.18 -2.67 20.93
C ALA A 74 0.83 -1.75 20.24
N GLY A 75 2.12 -1.90 20.57
CA GLY A 75 3.20 -1.14 19.95
C GLY A 75 3.24 -1.32 18.43
N ASN A 76 3.19 -2.58 17.97
CA ASN A 76 3.24 -2.88 16.54
C ASN A 76 1.95 -2.45 15.81
N ALA A 77 0.77 -2.71 16.38
CA ALA A 77 -0.51 -2.30 15.78
C ALA A 77 -0.60 -0.77 15.58
N ARG A 78 -0.02 0.00 16.51
CA ARG A 78 0.10 1.46 16.38
C ARG A 78 1.06 1.89 15.27
N GLN A 79 2.10 1.09 14.99
CA GLN A 79 3.11 1.38 13.96
C GLN A 79 2.69 0.97 12.55
N VAL A 80 1.96 -0.14 12.37
CA VAL A 80 1.53 -0.64 11.05
C VAL A 80 0.78 0.41 10.22
N GLY A 81 0.04 1.30 10.89
CA GLY A 81 -0.70 2.37 10.25
C GLY A 81 0.09 3.66 10.01
N ARG A 82 1.38 3.72 10.34
CA ARG A 82 2.23 4.88 10.06
C ARG A 82 2.83 4.74 8.67
N GLN A 83 2.76 5.82 7.89
CA GLN A 83 3.62 5.93 6.73
C GLN A 83 5.04 6.11 7.25
N GLU A 84 5.95 5.24 6.81
CA GLU A 84 7.37 5.54 6.91
C GLU A 84 7.58 6.85 6.13
N GLN A 85 8.20 7.84 6.76
CA GLN A 85 8.65 9.03 6.05
C GLN A 85 9.68 8.54 5.04
N ALA A 86 9.33 8.62 3.76
CA ALA A 86 10.25 8.30 2.69
C ALA A 86 11.49 9.19 2.86
N LEU A 87 12.67 8.58 2.84
CA LEU A 87 13.90 9.33 2.71
C LEU A 87 13.83 10.10 1.38
N PRO A 88 14.39 11.32 1.31
CA PRO A 88 14.39 12.09 0.07
C PRO A 88 14.96 11.22 -1.07
N SER A 89 14.24 11.12 -2.18
CA SER A 89 14.73 10.34 -3.31
C SER A 89 16.04 10.94 -3.82
N PRO A 90 17.02 10.12 -4.23
CA PRO A 90 18.19 10.64 -4.91
C PRO A 90 17.76 11.33 -6.21
N ARG A 91 18.49 12.38 -6.60
CA ARG A 91 18.26 13.03 -7.89
C ARG A 91 18.43 12.00 -9.02
N PRO A 92 17.44 11.82 -9.91
CA PRO A 92 17.59 10.89 -11.01
C PRO A 92 18.62 11.39 -12.03
N THR A 93 19.39 10.47 -12.59
CA THR A 93 20.35 10.72 -13.67
C THR A 93 19.77 10.21 -14.98
N PRO A 94 19.57 11.06 -16.00
CA PRO A 94 19.19 10.60 -17.33
C PRO A 94 20.23 9.64 -17.90
N ALA A 95 19.81 8.66 -18.69
CA ALA A 95 20.76 7.84 -19.45
C ALA A 95 21.39 8.69 -20.58
N GLU A 96 22.71 8.60 -20.75
CA GLU A 96 23.48 9.45 -21.67
C GLU A 96 23.06 9.26 -23.15
N ASP A 97 22.58 8.07 -23.53
CA ASP A 97 22.19 7.73 -24.90
C ASP A 97 20.68 7.74 -25.17
N ALA A 98 19.87 8.23 -24.22
CA ALA A 98 18.42 8.17 -24.39
C ALA A 98 17.91 9.23 -25.36
N SER A 99 17.20 8.80 -26.41
CA SER A 99 16.48 9.71 -27.30
C SER A 99 15.44 10.51 -26.51
N PRO A 100 15.28 11.82 -26.75
CA PRO A 100 14.36 12.65 -26.00
C PRO A 100 12.92 12.19 -26.20
N ARG A 101 12.27 11.75 -25.12
CA ARG A 101 10.87 11.31 -25.11
C ARG A 101 9.98 12.22 -24.27
N ARG A 102 8.67 12.11 -24.47
CA ARG A 102 7.65 12.74 -23.62
C ARG A 102 7.12 11.67 -22.65
N GLY A 103 7.05 11.98 -21.36
CA GLY A 103 6.51 11.09 -20.34
C GLY A 103 5.06 11.44 -19.99
N VAL A 104 4.24 10.43 -19.74
CA VAL A 104 2.91 10.57 -19.15
C VAL A 104 2.81 9.61 -17.97
N VAL A 105 2.44 10.12 -16.80
CA VAL A 105 2.15 9.28 -15.62
C VAL A 105 0.68 9.41 -15.27
N LEU A 106 -0.05 8.32 -15.42
CA LEU A 106 -1.44 8.24 -14.98
C LEU A 106 -1.50 7.92 -13.50
N VAL A 107 -2.08 8.81 -12.70
CA VAL A 107 -2.13 8.67 -11.24
C VAL A 107 -3.57 8.47 -10.79
N SER A 108 -3.84 7.40 -10.04
CA SER A 108 -5.21 7.11 -9.57
C SER A 108 -5.26 6.78 -8.07
N CYS A 109 -6.46 6.91 -7.51
CA CYS A 109 -6.81 6.42 -6.17
C CYS A 109 -7.38 5.00 -6.19
N LEU A 110 -7.42 4.32 -7.35
CA LEU A 110 -7.88 2.94 -7.47
C LEU A 110 -7.08 1.98 -6.58
N GLU A 111 -7.74 0.92 -6.15
CA GLU A 111 -7.10 -0.11 -5.35
C GLU A 111 -5.96 -0.80 -6.15
N PRO A 112 -4.87 -1.20 -5.48
CA PRO A 112 -3.85 -2.07 -6.08
C PRO A 112 -4.47 -3.38 -6.59
N PRO A 113 -3.92 -4.02 -7.63
CA PRO A 113 -4.43 -5.30 -8.14
C PRO A 113 -4.18 -6.46 -7.16
N THR A 114 -3.18 -6.34 -6.30
CA THR A 114 -2.76 -7.34 -5.30
C THR A 114 -2.65 -6.72 -3.90
N TYR A 115 -2.73 -7.57 -2.89
CA TYR A 115 -2.48 -7.17 -1.51
C TYR A 115 -0.99 -7.28 -1.17
N ASP A 116 -0.27 -6.16 -1.27
CA ASP A 116 1.17 -6.10 -0.99
C ASP A 116 1.49 -5.52 0.40
N GLY A 117 0.47 -5.49 1.27
CA GLY A 117 0.60 -5.05 2.66
C GLY A 117 -0.35 -3.90 3.02
N PRO A 118 -0.14 -3.27 4.19
CA PRO A 118 -1.11 -2.36 4.77
C PRO A 118 -1.03 -0.94 4.20
N SER A 119 0.02 -0.55 3.47
CA SER A 119 0.34 0.85 3.20
C SER A 119 -0.77 1.64 2.49
N TYR A 120 -1.29 1.13 1.36
CA TYR A 120 -2.40 1.75 0.64
C TYR A 120 -3.66 1.86 1.49
N TRP A 121 -3.97 0.81 2.24
CA TRP A 121 -5.14 0.75 3.11
C TRP A 121 -5.01 1.65 4.35
N ALA A 122 -3.80 1.76 4.90
CA ALA A 122 -3.49 2.70 5.97
C ALA A 122 -3.65 4.14 5.51
N TRP A 123 -3.23 4.47 4.27
CA TRP A 123 -3.50 5.77 3.66
C TRP A 123 -5.00 6.05 3.54
N ARG A 124 -5.79 5.10 2.99
CA ARG A 124 -7.26 5.22 2.90
C ARG A 124 -7.91 5.44 4.27
N LEU A 125 -7.52 4.66 5.29
CA LEU A 125 -8.08 4.78 6.63
C LEU A 125 -7.72 6.10 7.32
N ARG A 126 -6.49 6.58 7.18
CA ARG A 126 -6.10 7.90 7.74
C ARG A 126 -6.85 9.04 7.06
N ARG A 127 -7.07 8.95 5.75
CA ARG A 127 -7.89 9.92 5.03
C ARG A 127 -9.31 9.94 5.57
N ARG A 128 -9.92 8.76 5.75
CA ARG A 128 -11.24 8.62 6.36
C ARG A 128 -11.31 9.22 7.78
N ASP A 129 -10.31 8.95 8.61
CA ASP A 129 -10.19 9.56 9.96
C ASP A 129 -10.11 11.09 9.87
N ALA A 130 -9.30 11.63 8.94
CA ALA A 130 -9.13 13.07 8.76
C ALA A 130 -10.42 13.77 8.30
N GLN A 131 -11.32 13.03 7.65
CA GLN A 131 -12.65 13.49 7.27
C GLN A 131 -13.69 13.32 8.37
N GLY A 132 -13.29 12.90 9.58
CA GLY A 132 -14.18 12.67 10.72
C GLY A 132 -15.11 11.48 10.56
N GLN A 133 -14.85 10.60 9.57
CA GLN A 133 -15.69 9.43 9.32
C GLN A 133 -15.28 8.24 10.20
N PRO A 134 -16.21 7.32 10.52
CA PRO A 134 -15.90 6.17 11.37
C PRO A 134 -14.86 5.24 10.74
N ALA A 135 -13.72 5.02 11.40
CA ALA A 135 -12.73 4.05 10.97
C ALA A 135 -12.37 3.08 12.12
N PRO A 136 -11.81 1.89 11.82
CA PRO A 136 -11.34 0.98 12.85
C PRO A 136 -10.27 1.64 13.72
N HIS A 137 -10.46 1.56 15.05
CA HIS A 137 -9.46 1.97 16.02
C HIS A 137 -8.12 1.27 15.75
N TRP A 138 -7.00 1.96 15.98
CA TRP A 138 -5.66 1.49 15.61
C TRP A 138 -5.35 0.06 16.12
N PHE A 139 -5.86 -0.30 17.29
CA PHE A 139 -5.70 -1.63 17.89
C PHE A 139 -6.40 -2.75 17.08
N ALA A 140 -7.46 -2.43 16.35
CA ALA A 140 -8.24 -3.38 15.54
C ALA A 140 -7.89 -3.37 14.05
N ARG A 141 -7.13 -2.37 13.58
CA ARG A 141 -6.72 -2.24 12.16
C ARG A 141 -6.02 -3.48 11.58
N PRO A 142 -5.12 -4.18 12.30
CA PRO A 142 -4.53 -5.41 11.78
C PRO A 142 -5.57 -6.42 11.29
N ARG A 143 -6.66 -6.62 12.02
CA ARG A 143 -7.74 -7.53 11.62
C ARG A 143 -8.53 -7.02 10.41
N ALA A 144 -8.68 -5.70 10.25
CA ALA A 144 -9.26 -5.13 9.04
C ALA A 144 -8.37 -5.45 7.82
N TYR A 145 -7.05 -5.28 7.94
CA TYR A 145 -6.11 -5.63 6.89
C TYR A 145 -6.14 -7.13 6.52
N ALA A 146 -6.27 -8.01 7.52
CA ALA A 146 -6.45 -9.44 7.26
C ALA A 146 -7.73 -9.76 6.46
N ARG A 147 -8.83 -9.05 6.74
CA ARG A 147 -10.09 -9.18 5.98
C ARG A 147 -9.94 -8.69 4.55
N ILE A 148 -9.27 -7.56 4.36
CA ILE A 148 -8.96 -7.01 3.04
C ILE A 148 -8.11 -8.01 2.23
N ARG A 149 -7.06 -8.58 2.83
CA ARG A 149 -6.25 -9.63 2.18
C ARG A 149 -7.09 -10.81 1.72
N ARG A 150 -8.00 -11.30 2.57
CA ARG A 150 -8.93 -12.38 2.19
C ARG A 150 -9.86 -11.98 1.04
N ALA A 151 -10.33 -10.74 1.01
CA ALA A 151 -11.11 -10.23 -0.12
C ALA A 151 -10.29 -10.26 -1.42
N TYR A 152 -9.01 -9.90 -1.38
CA TYR A 152 -8.13 -10.01 -2.54
C TYR A 152 -7.97 -11.44 -3.03
N GLU A 153 -7.79 -12.39 -2.11
CA GLU A 153 -7.71 -13.81 -2.45
C GLU A 153 -9.01 -14.31 -3.11
N ALA A 154 -10.16 -13.94 -2.54
CA ALA A 154 -11.46 -14.30 -3.09
C ALA A 154 -11.72 -13.67 -4.47
N ARG A 155 -11.16 -12.48 -4.75
CA ARG A 155 -11.21 -11.85 -6.07
C ARG A 155 -10.29 -12.55 -7.07
N ALA A 156 -9.06 -12.82 -6.68
CA ALA A 156 -8.07 -13.48 -7.54
C ALA A 156 -8.56 -14.85 -8.03
N GLN A 157 -9.28 -15.59 -7.18
CA GLN A 157 -9.90 -16.87 -7.54
C GLN A 157 -11.05 -16.75 -8.56
N ARG A 158 -11.74 -15.59 -8.64
CA ARG A 158 -12.91 -15.40 -9.50
C ARG A 158 -12.58 -14.82 -10.87
N ALA A 159 -11.76 -13.78 -10.91
CA ALA A 159 -11.58 -12.95 -12.10
C ALA A 159 -10.12 -12.64 -12.44
N GLY A 160 -9.16 -13.23 -11.71
CA GLY A 160 -7.75 -12.91 -11.84
C GLY A 160 -7.39 -11.48 -11.40
N PRO A 161 -6.08 -11.14 -11.40
CA PRO A 161 -5.61 -9.80 -11.07
C PRO A 161 -5.76 -8.87 -12.30
N ALA A 162 -6.98 -8.41 -12.58
CA ALA A 162 -7.19 -7.38 -13.60
C ALA A 162 -6.81 -5.99 -13.05
N ASP A 163 -5.87 -5.32 -13.71
CA ASP A 163 -5.46 -3.93 -13.42
C ASP A 163 -5.94 -2.99 -14.54
N ALA A 164 -7.11 -2.38 -14.32
CA ALA A 164 -7.72 -1.47 -15.28
C ALA A 164 -6.87 -0.20 -15.52
N LEU A 165 -6.11 0.25 -14.52
CA LEU A 165 -5.21 1.39 -14.65
C LEU A 165 -4.06 1.06 -15.60
N GLN A 166 -3.45 -0.13 -15.42
CA GLN A 166 -2.40 -0.59 -16.32
C GLN A 166 -2.92 -0.80 -17.74
N GLY A 167 -4.13 -1.36 -17.90
CA GLY A 167 -4.77 -1.50 -19.21
C GLY A 167 -5.01 -0.16 -19.90
N LEU A 168 -5.43 0.87 -19.15
CA LEU A 168 -5.55 2.24 -19.68
C LEU A 168 -4.20 2.83 -20.10
N GLY A 169 -3.17 2.64 -19.28
CA GLY A 169 -1.80 3.08 -19.59
C GLY A 169 -1.27 2.45 -20.87
N GLN A 170 -1.48 1.14 -21.05
CA GLN A 170 -1.10 0.42 -22.27
C GLN A 170 -1.87 0.91 -23.50
N ALA A 171 -3.19 1.10 -23.38
CA ALA A 171 -4.02 1.61 -24.47
C ALA A 171 -3.62 3.04 -24.87
N LEU A 172 -3.33 3.90 -23.90
CA LEU A 172 -2.86 5.26 -24.15
C LEU A 172 -1.45 5.26 -24.78
N GLY A 173 -0.55 4.40 -24.31
CA GLY A 173 0.78 4.23 -24.89
C GLY A 173 0.71 3.80 -26.36
N ALA A 174 -0.16 2.84 -26.68
CA ALA A 174 -0.41 2.42 -28.05
C ALA A 174 -0.95 3.56 -28.92
N ALA A 175 -1.84 4.41 -28.38
CA ALA A 175 -2.40 5.54 -29.10
C ALA A 175 -1.40 6.71 -29.31
N LEU A 176 -0.50 6.94 -28.34
CA LEU A 176 0.53 7.98 -28.40
C LEU A 176 1.78 7.55 -29.20
N GLY A 177 2.03 6.26 -29.35
CA GLY A 177 3.17 5.74 -30.13
C GLY A 177 4.53 5.91 -29.42
N ALA A 178 5.61 5.63 -30.15
CA ALA A 178 6.95 5.41 -29.59
C ALA A 178 7.65 6.65 -29.01
N ASP A 179 7.17 7.86 -29.32
CA ASP A 179 7.72 9.11 -28.78
C ASP A 179 7.34 9.34 -27.31
N TYR A 180 6.36 8.57 -26.82
CA TYR A 180 5.81 8.68 -25.48
C TYR A 180 6.16 7.46 -24.62
N VAL A 181 6.45 7.73 -23.35
CA VAL A 181 6.51 6.71 -22.30
C VAL A 181 5.32 6.92 -21.39
N VAL A 182 4.45 5.92 -21.28
CA VAL A 182 3.25 5.98 -20.43
C VAL A 182 3.41 5.01 -19.29
N GLU A 183 3.39 5.53 -18.06
CA GLU A 183 3.44 4.72 -16.84
C GLU A 183 2.24 5.02 -15.94
N THR A 184 2.05 4.18 -14.93
CA THR A 184 0.96 4.30 -13.97
C THR A 184 1.46 4.35 -12.53
N ALA A 185 0.76 5.08 -11.66
CA ALA A 185 1.05 5.17 -10.24
C ALA A 185 -0.22 5.33 -9.40
N ARG A 186 -0.13 5.00 -8.10
CA ARG A 186 -1.24 5.08 -7.15
C ARG A 186 -0.88 5.97 -5.96
N VAL A 187 -1.76 6.91 -5.60
CA VAL A 187 -1.48 7.95 -4.57
C VAL A 187 -1.21 7.36 -3.18
N GLY A 188 -1.86 6.24 -2.82
CA GLY A 188 -1.69 5.60 -1.52
C GLY A 188 -0.53 4.60 -1.42
N VAL A 189 0.16 4.30 -2.52
CA VAL A 189 1.28 3.35 -2.52
C VAL A 189 2.59 4.11 -2.29
N PRO A 190 3.36 3.79 -1.23
CA PRO A 190 4.61 4.48 -0.91
C PRO A 190 5.57 4.50 -2.11
N ASP A 191 6.12 5.68 -2.37
CA ASP A 191 7.11 5.96 -3.41
C ASP A 191 6.71 5.52 -4.82
N ALA A 192 5.44 5.17 -5.07
CA ALA A 192 5.02 4.68 -6.39
C ALA A 192 5.24 5.76 -7.44
N LEU A 193 4.68 6.95 -7.21
CA LEU A 193 4.82 8.06 -8.15
C LEU A 193 6.28 8.53 -8.27
N SER A 194 6.99 8.68 -7.16
CA SER A 194 8.37 9.17 -7.17
C SER A 194 9.31 8.20 -7.88
N ARG A 195 9.16 6.88 -7.68
CA ARG A 195 9.89 5.87 -8.45
C ARG A 195 9.51 5.89 -9.93
N THR A 196 8.22 5.89 -10.25
CA THR A 196 7.76 5.96 -11.65
C THR A 196 8.33 7.18 -12.38
N LEU A 197 8.37 8.34 -11.73
CA LEU A 197 8.95 9.55 -12.31
C LEU A 197 10.47 9.41 -12.50
N ALA A 198 11.19 8.87 -11.52
CA ALA A 198 12.62 8.61 -11.66
C ALA A 198 12.92 7.64 -12.82
N ASP A 199 12.10 6.61 -12.98
CA ASP A 199 12.22 5.60 -14.03
C ASP A 199 11.99 6.22 -15.42
N ILE A 200 10.96 7.04 -15.57
CA ILE A 200 10.69 7.78 -16.80
C ILE A 200 11.84 8.74 -17.17
N VAL A 201 12.45 9.40 -16.17
CA VAL A 201 13.62 10.27 -16.42
C VAL A 201 14.83 9.45 -16.85
N ARG A 202 15.07 8.29 -16.24
CA ARG A 202 16.12 7.35 -16.66
C ARG A 202 15.92 6.85 -18.09
N GLN A 203 14.67 6.76 -18.55
CA GLN A 203 14.31 6.42 -19.93
C GLN A 203 14.44 7.58 -20.93
N GLY A 204 14.92 8.77 -20.51
CA GLY A 204 15.19 9.91 -21.40
C GLY A 204 14.04 10.90 -21.57
N ALA A 205 13.02 10.85 -20.71
CA ALA A 205 11.94 11.81 -20.79
C ALA A 205 12.38 13.20 -20.31
N THR A 206 12.16 14.21 -21.15
CA THR A 206 12.53 15.62 -20.84
C THR A 206 11.34 16.46 -20.41
N ARG A 207 10.12 16.04 -20.78
CA ARG A 207 8.85 16.63 -20.36
C ARG A 207 7.94 15.52 -19.87
N VAL A 208 7.34 15.69 -18.69
CA VAL A 208 6.44 14.71 -18.09
C VAL A 208 5.13 15.38 -17.71
N VAL A 209 4.02 14.79 -18.16
CA VAL A 209 2.67 15.15 -17.71
C VAL A 209 2.23 14.13 -16.67
N VAL A 210 1.98 14.59 -15.45
CA VAL A 210 1.34 13.78 -14.40
C VAL A 210 -0.15 14.06 -14.50
N GLN A 211 -0.93 13.06 -14.90
CA GLN A 211 -2.36 13.16 -15.13
C GLN A 211 -3.11 12.40 -14.03
N PRO A 212 -3.70 13.11 -13.04
CA PRO A 212 -4.56 12.48 -12.06
C PRO A 212 -5.86 12.00 -12.73
N LEU A 213 -6.32 10.80 -12.37
CA LEU A 213 -7.51 10.14 -12.86
C LEU A 213 -8.45 9.85 -11.70
N GLU A 214 -9.62 10.50 -11.70
CA GLU A 214 -10.66 10.29 -10.67
C GLU A 214 -10.09 10.31 -9.23
N VAL A 215 -9.19 11.26 -8.96
CA VAL A 215 -8.55 11.39 -7.64
C VAL A 215 -9.42 12.19 -6.70
N PHE A 216 -9.36 11.88 -5.41
CA PHE A 216 -10.03 12.70 -4.42
C PHE A 216 -9.45 14.13 -4.39
N PRO A 217 -10.26 15.15 -4.04
CA PRO A 217 -9.76 16.53 -3.95
C PRO A 217 -8.56 16.68 -3.03
N ASP A 218 -8.57 16.00 -1.88
CA ASP A 218 -7.49 15.98 -0.89
C ASP A 218 -6.28 15.11 -1.28
N ALA A 219 -6.44 14.25 -2.30
CA ALA A 219 -5.35 13.43 -2.83
C ALA A 219 -4.45 14.19 -3.81
N LEU A 220 -4.92 15.30 -4.39
CA LEU A 220 -4.14 16.08 -5.35
C LEU A 220 -2.91 16.72 -4.71
N ASP A 221 -3.01 17.15 -3.46
CA ASP A 221 -1.87 17.68 -2.71
C ASP A 221 -0.83 16.60 -2.42
N ALA A 222 -1.26 15.36 -2.15
CA ALA A 222 -0.34 14.23 -2.03
C ALA A 222 0.38 13.92 -3.35
N VAL A 223 -0.28 14.07 -4.50
CA VAL A 223 0.36 13.96 -5.83
C VAL A 223 1.41 15.05 -6.03
N ARG A 224 1.07 16.30 -5.73
CA ARG A 224 2.00 17.44 -5.84
C ARG A 224 3.22 17.27 -4.93
N GLN A 225 3.00 16.80 -3.71
CA GLN A 225 4.07 16.51 -2.76
C GLN A 225 4.98 15.39 -3.29
N ALA A 226 4.42 14.27 -3.75
CA ALA A 226 5.21 13.16 -4.30
C ALA A 226 6.01 13.54 -5.56
N VAL A 227 5.50 14.46 -6.40
CA VAL A 227 6.26 15.04 -7.52
C VAL A 227 7.45 15.87 -7.04
N THR A 228 7.27 16.63 -5.95
CA THR A 228 8.33 17.43 -5.34
C THR A 228 9.40 16.52 -4.73
N ASP A 229 8.99 15.51 -3.97
CA ASP A 229 9.87 14.55 -3.31
C ASP A 229 10.67 13.69 -4.30
N ALA A 230 10.18 13.54 -5.53
CA ALA A 230 10.88 12.83 -6.61
C ALA A 230 12.10 13.58 -7.15
N ARG A 231 12.21 14.90 -6.91
CA ARG A 231 13.34 15.76 -7.33
C ARG A 231 13.69 15.70 -8.82
N VAL A 232 12.74 15.27 -9.65
CA VAL A 232 12.91 15.13 -11.10
C VAL A 232 13.09 16.48 -11.81
N ARG A 233 12.56 17.56 -11.23
CA ARG A 233 12.78 18.93 -11.71
C ARG A 233 14.24 19.38 -11.57
N GLU A 234 14.94 18.89 -10.55
CA GLU A 234 16.36 19.18 -10.35
C GLU A 234 17.22 18.49 -11.42
N ALA A 235 16.72 17.41 -12.04
CA ALA A 235 17.35 16.75 -13.18
C ALA A 235 17.10 17.46 -14.52
N GLY A 236 16.47 18.65 -14.52
CA GLY A 236 16.18 19.42 -15.73
C GLY A 236 14.91 19.01 -16.47
N VAL A 237 14.09 18.13 -15.86
CA VAL A 237 12.86 17.62 -16.47
C VAL A 237 11.69 18.56 -16.16
N ARG A 238 10.93 18.94 -17.19
CA ARG A 238 9.74 19.78 -17.02
C ARG A 238 8.55 18.91 -16.64
N VAL A 239 8.06 19.06 -15.40
CA VAL A 239 6.92 18.28 -14.89
C VAL A 239 5.70 19.16 -14.67
N THR A 240 4.62 18.85 -15.38
CA THR A 240 3.31 19.49 -15.25
C THR A 240 2.34 18.51 -14.60
N VAL A 241 1.72 18.93 -13.49
CA VAL A 241 0.58 18.20 -12.90
C VAL A 241 -0.68 18.77 -13.53
N ALA A 242 -1.40 17.95 -14.30
CA ALA A 242 -2.64 18.34 -14.95
C ALA A 242 -3.82 18.35 -13.96
N GLU A 243 -4.92 18.98 -14.36
CA GLU A 243 -6.18 18.90 -13.61
C GLU A 243 -6.72 17.47 -13.60
N PRO A 244 -7.44 17.05 -12.54
CA PRO A 244 -8.05 15.73 -12.47
C PRO A 244 -8.93 15.44 -13.68
N PHE A 245 -8.62 14.34 -14.37
CA PHE A 245 -9.42 13.87 -15.50
C PHE A 245 -10.49 12.91 -15.00
N PRO A 246 -11.77 13.16 -15.29
CA PRO A 246 -12.86 12.32 -14.81
C PRO A 246 -12.87 10.98 -15.57
N VAL A 247 -12.98 9.89 -14.82
CA VAL A 247 -13.09 8.53 -15.36
C VAL A 247 -14.37 7.90 -14.78
N PRO A 248 -15.49 7.96 -15.50
CA PRO A 248 -16.75 7.41 -15.02
C PRO A 248 -16.59 5.93 -14.60
N LEU A 249 -17.28 5.54 -13.52
CA LEU A 249 -17.25 4.18 -12.95
C LEU A 249 -15.94 3.79 -12.24
N TRP A 250 -14.94 4.67 -12.18
CA TRP A 250 -13.72 4.48 -11.38
C TRP A 250 -13.78 5.19 -10.02
N GLU A 251 -14.99 5.54 -9.60
CA GLU A 251 -15.25 6.24 -8.34
C GLU A 251 -14.66 5.46 -7.16
N CYS A 252 -13.72 6.09 -6.46
CA CYS A 252 -13.08 5.53 -5.29
C CYS A 252 -13.94 5.73 -4.04
N THR A 253 -15.16 5.18 -4.00
CA THR A 253 -16.10 5.48 -2.90
C THR A 253 -15.68 4.88 -1.55
N GLU A 254 -16.25 5.42 -0.47
CA GLU A 254 -16.08 4.86 0.88
C GLU A 254 -16.80 3.53 1.05
N GLU A 255 -17.89 3.30 0.30
CA GLU A 255 -18.60 2.02 0.26
C GLU A 255 -17.71 0.89 -0.25
N ARG A 256 -16.86 1.18 -1.24
CA ARG A 256 -15.84 0.22 -1.70
C ARG A 256 -14.88 -0.12 -0.56
N LEU A 257 -14.40 0.87 0.18
CA LEU A 257 -13.52 0.63 1.34
C LEU A 257 -14.23 -0.22 2.41
N ASP A 258 -15.51 0.01 2.69
CA ASP A 258 -16.31 -0.79 3.60
C ASP A 258 -16.49 -2.25 3.12
N ALA A 259 -16.69 -2.45 1.82
CA ALA A 259 -16.69 -3.80 1.22
C ALA A 259 -15.36 -4.52 1.48
N TRP A 260 -14.24 -3.87 1.18
CA TRP A 260 -12.91 -4.43 1.44
C TRP A 260 -12.68 -4.75 2.92
N MET A 261 -13.01 -3.82 3.82
CA MET A 261 -12.85 -4.02 5.26
C MET A 261 -13.75 -5.11 5.83
N SER A 262 -14.91 -5.35 5.23
CA SER A 262 -15.81 -6.46 5.59
C SER A 262 -15.36 -7.81 5.01
N GLY A 263 -14.30 -7.83 4.18
CA GLY A 263 -13.81 -9.04 3.53
C GLY A 263 -14.59 -9.40 2.26
N ARG A 264 -15.41 -8.49 1.74
CA ARG A 264 -16.12 -8.65 0.47
C ARG A 264 -15.24 -8.12 -0.66
N PRO A 265 -14.92 -8.91 -1.69
CA PRO A 265 -14.17 -8.40 -2.83
C PRO A 265 -15.02 -7.40 -3.58
N ALA A 266 -14.51 -6.18 -3.72
CA ALA A 266 -15.09 -5.20 -4.62
C ALA A 266 -14.86 -5.63 -6.07
N GLU A 267 -15.84 -5.37 -6.92
CA GLU A 267 -15.71 -5.61 -8.35
C GLU A 267 -14.58 -4.75 -8.92
N PRO A 268 -13.80 -5.31 -9.87
CA PRO A 268 -12.83 -4.52 -10.61
C PRO A 268 -13.54 -3.35 -11.28
N PRO A 269 -12.92 -2.16 -11.30
CA PRO A 269 -13.41 -1.11 -12.17
C PRO A 269 -13.42 -1.61 -13.63
N PRO A 270 -14.42 -1.22 -14.43
CA PRO A 270 -14.54 -1.66 -15.81
C PRO A 270 -13.36 -1.16 -16.65
N ILE A 271 -13.06 -1.89 -17.72
CA ILE A 271 -12.07 -1.46 -18.71
C ILE A 271 -12.58 -0.17 -19.36
N PRO A 272 -11.77 0.91 -19.43
CA PRO A 272 -12.21 2.15 -20.01
C PRO A 272 -12.56 1.99 -21.50
N PRO A 273 -13.65 2.60 -21.97
CA PRO A 273 -14.01 2.57 -23.38
C PRO A 273 -12.99 3.34 -24.22
N SER A 274 -12.86 2.99 -25.51
CA SER A 274 -11.86 3.59 -26.43
C SER A 274 -12.01 5.10 -26.60
N ASN A 275 -13.23 5.63 -26.52
CA ASN A 275 -13.50 7.07 -26.54
C ASN A 275 -12.86 7.82 -25.35
N LEU A 276 -12.68 7.15 -24.21
CA LEU A 276 -11.99 7.73 -23.05
C LEU A 276 -10.49 7.87 -23.33
N VAL A 277 -9.89 6.87 -23.98
CA VAL A 277 -8.47 6.91 -24.38
C VAL A 277 -8.21 8.07 -25.34
N ALA A 278 -9.09 8.29 -26.31
CA ALA A 278 -8.98 9.41 -27.25
C ALA A 278 -9.07 10.78 -26.56
N ARG A 279 -10.00 10.94 -25.60
CA ARG A 279 -10.10 12.17 -24.80
C ARG A 279 -8.87 12.40 -23.92
N LEU A 280 -8.36 11.33 -23.32
CA LEU A 280 -7.17 11.38 -22.48
C LEU A 280 -5.92 11.73 -23.30
N GLN A 281 -5.79 11.17 -24.51
CA GLN A 281 -4.76 11.52 -25.47
C GLN A 281 -4.76 13.02 -25.78
N HIS A 282 -5.93 13.59 -26.08
CA HIS A 282 -6.04 15.02 -26.34
C HIS A 282 -5.68 15.88 -25.11
N ALA A 283 -6.03 15.43 -23.91
CA ALA A 283 -5.70 16.13 -22.66
C ALA A 283 -4.19 16.15 -22.37
N VAL A 284 -3.47 15.06 -22.62
CA VAL A 284 -2.03 14.95 -22.31
C VAL A 284 -1.12 15.36 -23.49
N ALA A 285 -1.66 15.42 -24.70
CA ALA A 285 -0.94 15.75 -25.92
C ALA A 285 -1.82 16.58 -26.89
N PRO A 286 -2.16 17.84 -26.55
CA PRO A 286 -3.07 18.68 -27.35
C PRO A 286 -2.51 19.09 -28.72
N GLU A 287 -1.22 18.86 -28.97
CA GLU A 287 -0.53 19.17 -30.24
C GLU A 287 -0.73 18.10 -31.33
N ARG A 288 -1.48 17.03 -31.05
CA ARG A 288 -1.85 15.97 -32.00
C ARG A 288 -3.36 15.93 -32.20
#